data_AF-A0A4R4MXF0-F1
#
_entry.id   AF-A0A4R4MXF0-F1
#
_cell.length_a   1.000
_cell.length_b   1.000
_cell.length_c   1.000
_cell.angle_alpha   90.00
_cell.angle_beta   90.00
_cell.angle_gamma   90.00
#
_symmetry.space_group_name_H-M   'P 1'
#
loop_
_entity.id
_entity.type
_entity.pdbx_description
1 polymer ?
#
loop_
_entity_poly.entity_id
_entity_poly.type
_entity_poly.pdbx_seq_one_letter_code
_entity_poly.pdbx_strand_id
1 'polypeptide(L)'
;MIDSRVGTALAIQPGPLADSDQIDEPTFYVAGEDDGIVFPFLVRNFYNDSDHIPAVCGELRGAHHFTPVGNGGGFRGPTTAWLRHWPMDDPNARTEFFGPSCGFCSDPKWSDWRRNAKALQIPG
;
A
#
# COMPACT_ATOMS: atom_id res chain seq x y z
N MET A 1 2.64 -12.75 17.38
CA MET A 1 1.59 -13.78 17.15
C MET A 1 0.77 -13.25 15.99
N ILE A 2 0.75 -13.97 14.87
CA ILE A 2 -0.06 -13.62 13.70
C ILE A 2 -1.54 -13.93 14.00
N ASP A 3 -2.46 -13.03 13.61
CA ASP A 3 -3.90 -13.22 13.76
C ASP A 3 -4.48 -13.80 12.47
N SER A 4 -4.75 -15.10 12.47
CA SER A 4 -5.22 -15.85 11.28
C SER A 4 -6.58 -15.40 10.72
N ARG A 5 -7.25 -14.42 11.36
CA ARG A 5 -8.52 -13.85 10.90
C ARG A 5 -8.32 -12.64 10.00
N VAL A 6 -7.13 -12.04 9.99
CA VAL A 6 -6.79 -10.92 9.11
C VAL A 6 -6.52 -11.48 7.72
N GLY A 7 -7.15 -10.90 6.70
CA GLY A 7 -6.97 -11.32 5.30
C GLY A 7 -6.03 -10.43 4.49
N THR A 8 -5.80 -9.20 4.97
CA THR A 8 -4.91 -8.20 4.35
C THR A 8 -4.63 -7.07 5.34
N ALA A 9 -3.52 -6.36 5.16
CA ALA A 9 -3.21 -5.15 5.90
C ALA A 9 -3.10 -3.91 5.00
N LEU A 10 -3.39 -2.76 5.59
CA LEU A 10 -3.25 -1.45 4.97
C LEU A 10 -2.53 -0.52 5.94
N ALA A 11 -1.33 -0.09 5.57
CA ALA A 11 -0.49 0.78 6.38
C ALA A 11 -0.43 2.18 5.76
N ILE A 12 -1.14 3.13 6.39
CA ILE A 12 -1.18 4.53 5.94
C ILE A 12 -0.16 5.34 6.74
N GLN A 13 0.92 5.77 6.07
CA GLN A 13 2.02 6.56 6.66
C GLN A 13 2.49 5.97 8.01
N PRO A 14 2.83 4.66 8.07
CA PRO A 14 3.11 3.97 9.32
C PRO A 14 4.33 4.56 10.04
N GLY A 15 4.18 4.82 11.34
CA GLY A 15 5.26 5.33 12.18
C GLY A 15 6.44 4.36 12.30
N PRO A 16 7.62 4.85 12.74
CA PRO A 16 8.88 4.09 12.73
C PRO A 16 8.92 2.90 13.71
N LEU A 17 7.91 2.73 14.56
CA LEU A 17 7.79 1.61 15.49
C LEU A 17 6.96 0.45 14.93
N ALA A 18 6.46 0.56 13.68
CA ALA A 18 5.83 -0.56 13.01
C ALA A 18 6.86 -1.68 12.74
N ASP A 19 6.38 -2.90 12.60
CA ASP A 19 7.19 -4.09 12.38
C ASP A 19 6.51 -4.95 11.30
N SER A 20 7.08 -4.94 10.09
CA SER A 20 6.56 -5.70 8.94
C SER A 20 6.77 -7.20 9.06
N ASP A 21 7.73 -7.66 9.88
CA ASP A 21 7.99 -9.08 10.09
C ASP A 21 6.88 -9.76 10.90
N GLN A 22 6.00 -8.97 11.52
CA GLN A 22 4.84 -9.46 12.28
C GLN A 22 3.56 -9.56 11.44
N ILE A 23 3.63 -9.26 10.13
CA ILE A 23 2.50 -9.34 9.20
C ILE A 23 2.76 -10.48 8.21
N ASP A 24 1.80 -11.39 8.06
CA ASP A 24 1.87 -12.51 7.10
C ASP A 24 0.83 -12.37 5.97
N GLU A 25 0.04 -11.32 6.01
CA GLU A 25 -1.01 -11.04 5.04
C GLU A 25 -0.54 -10.11 3.92
N PRO A 26 -1.15 -10.16 2.72
CA PRO A 26 -0.88 -9.19 1.68
C PRO A 26 -1.04 -7.76 2.20
N THR A 27 -0.07 -6.90 1.93
CA THR A 27 -0.02 -5.56 2.53
C THR A 27 0.15 -4.44 1.51
N PHE A 28 -0.62 -3.37 1.69
CA PHE A 28 -0.46 -2.13 0.95
C PHE A 28 0.07 -1.02 1.86
N TYR A 29 1.24 -0.49 1.51
CA TYR A 29 1.86 0.66 2.16
C TYR A 29 1.56 1.92 1.36
N VAL A 30 1.11 2.98 2.02
CA VAL A 30 1.02 4.31 1.40
C VAL A 30 1.84 5.35 2.15
N ALA A 31 2.63 6.10 1.40
CA ALA A 31 3.49 7.18 1.90
C ALA A 31 3.04 8.52 1.30
N GLY A 32 3.39 9.63 1.97
CA GLY A 32 3.27 10.97 1.40
C GLY A 32 4.64 11.50 1.00
N GLU A 33 4.77 12.03 -0.22
CA GLU A 33 6.02 12.62 -0.75
C GLU A 33 6.57 13.72 0.18
N ASP A 34 5.68 14.56 0.72
CA ASP A 34 6.00 15.70 1.58
C ASP A 34 5.76 15.41 3.08
N ASP A 35 5.74 14.12 3.48
CA ASP A 35 5.60 13.75 4.88
C ASP A 35 6.87 14.06 5.68
N GLY A 36 6.80 15.12 6.50
CA GLY A 36 7.88 15.57 7.38
C GLY A 36 7.91 14.92 8.78
N ILE A 37 6.98 14.00 9.09
CA ILE A 37 6.92 13.29 10.37
C ILE A 37 7.38 11.84 10.18
N VAL A 38 6.80 11.16 9.18
CA VAL A 38 7.19 9.82 8.75
C VAL A 38 7.68 9.94 7.32
N PHE A 39 8.99 10.17 7.17
CA PHE A 39 9.59 10.32 5.85
C PHE A 39 9.29 9.11 4.94
N PRO A 40 9.01 9.32 3.65
CA PRO A 40 8.56 8.26 2.76
C PRO A 40 9.54 7.09 2.63
N PHE A 41 10.85 7.35 2.77
CA PHE A 41 11.85 6.28 2.75
C PHE A 41 11.69 5.30 3.93
N LEU A 42 11.15 5.73 5.07
CA LEU A 42 10.87 4.85 6.22
C LEU A 42 9.72 3.89 5.88
N VAL A 43 8.66 4.40 5.26
CA VAL A 43 7.55 3.57 4.78
C VAL A 43 8.03 2.55 3.74
N ARG A 44 8.90 2.99 2.83
CA ARG A 44 9.52 2.11 1.84
C ARG A 44 10.38 1.01 2.46
N ASN A 45 11.01 1.25 3.62
CA ASN A 45 11.77 0.20 4.31
C ASN A 45 10.86 -0.92 4.78
N PHE A 46 9.70 -0.61 5.39
CA PHE A 46 8.71 -1.65 5.75
C PHE A 46 8.27 -2.47 4.53
N TYR A 47 8.06 -1.82 3.38
CA TYR A 47 7.78 -2.53 2.14
C TYR A 47 8.94 -3.44 1.69
N ASN A 48 10.19 -2.97 1.78
CA ASN A 48 11.36 -3.77 1.40
C ASN A 48 11.57 -4.97 2.32
N ASP A 49 11.24 -4.82 3.60
CA ASP A 49 11.31 -5.86 4.64
C ASP A 49 10.11 -6.82 4.57
N SER A 50 9.16 -6.60 3.66
CA SER A 50 7.97 -7.46 3.45
C SER A 50 8.14 -8.44 2.29
N ASP A 51 9.34 -9.00 2.08
CA ASP A 51 9.62 -9.88 0.94
C ASP A 51 8.97 -11.28 1.07
N HIS A 52 8.52 -11.64 2.28
CA HIS A 52 7.82 -12.89 2.61
C HIS A 52 6.34 -12.89 2.20
N ILE A 53 5.73 -11.73 1.98
CA ILE A 53 4.30 -11.54 1.63
C ILE A 53 4.12 -10.80 0.30
N PRO A 54 2.95 -10.87 -0.37
CA PRO A 54 2.65 -9.93 -1.46
C PRO A 54 2.52 -8.50 -0.94
N ALA A 55 3.40 -7.60 -1.38
CA ALA A 55 3.40 -6.21 -0.93
C ALA A 55 3.37 -5.22 -2.10
N VAL A 56 2.65 -4.13 -1.89
CA VAL A 56 2.58 -2.96 -2.79
C VAL A 56 2.90 -1.71 -1.98
N CYS A 57 3.62 -0.75 -2.57
CA CYS A 57 3.90 0.54 -1.96
C CYS A 57 3.60 1.68 -2.95
N GLY A 58 2.82 2.67 -2.52
CA GLY A 58 2.54 3.88 -3.29
C GLY A 58 2.89 5.14 -2.51
N GLU A 59 3.76 5.98 -3.06
CA GLU A 59 4.07 7.31 -2.53
C GLU A 59 3.22 8.35 -3.27
N LEU A 60 2.31 9.01 -2.54
CA LEU A 60 1.39 9.98 -3.11
C LEU A 60 2.09 11.34 -3.25
N ARG A 61 2.15 11.84 -4.49
CA ARG A 61 2.76 13.12 -4.84
C ARG A 61 2.09 14.27 -4.09
N GLY A 62 2.89 15.14 -3.47
CA GLY A 62 2.45 16.33 -2.73
C GLY A 62 1.70 16.06 -1.41
N ALA A 63 1.60 14.80 -0.97
CA ALA A 63 0.89 14.46 0.27
C ALA A 63 1.78 14.62 1.50
N HIS A 64 1.22 15.19 2.57
CA HIS A 64 1.87 15.40 3.85
C HIS A 64 1.32 14.44 4.93
N HIS A 65 1.88 14.45 6.14
CA HIS A 65 1.48 13.53 7.22
C HIS A 65 -0.02 13.56 7.55
N PHE A 66 -0.63 14.74 7.51
CA PHE A 66 -2.05 14.93 7.81
C PHE A 66 -2.99 14.78 6.59
N THR A 67 -2.50 14.46 5.39
CA THR A 67 -3.36 14.23 4.22
C THR A 67 -4.47 13.19 4.44
N PRO A 68 -4.28 12.10 5.21
CA PRO A 68 -5.37 11.15 5.49
C PRO A 68 -6.40 11.67 6.51
N VAL A 69 -6.13 12.76 7.24
CA VAL A 69 -7.05 13.27 8.26
C VAL A 69 -8.33 13.81 7.62
N GLY A 70 -9.47 13.54 8.24
CA GLY A 70 -10.78 13.99 7.77
C GLY A 70 -11.32 13.06 6.68
N ASN A 71 -11.19 13.44 5.42
CA ASN A 71 -11.78 12.68 4.30
C ASN A 71 -10.82 11.63 3.69
N GLY A 72 -9.63 11.41 4.25
CA GLY A 72 -8.65 10.47 3.70
C GLY A 72 -7.81 11.01 2.53
N GLY A 73 -8.06 12.23 2.06
CA GLY A 73 -7.28 12.88 1.01
C GLY A 73 -7.18 12.04 -0.26
N GLY A 74 -6.02 12.09 -0.92
CA GLY A 74 -5.72 11.25 -2.10
C GLY A 74 -5.56 9.76 -1.78
N PHE A 75 -5.42 9.38 -0.51
CA PHE A 75 -5.34 7.98 -0.09
C PHE A 75 -6.69 7.27 -0.10
N ARG A 76 -7.81 8.02 0.04
CA ARG A 76 -9.17 7.44 0.14
C ARG A 76 -9.52 6.44 -0.97
N GLY A 77 -9.22 6.78 -2.22
CA GLY A 77 -9.53 5.91 -3.37
C GLY A 77 -8.71 4.62 -3.35
N PRO A 78 -7.36 4.71 -3.36
CA PRO A 78 -6.48 3.56 -3.29
C PRO A 78 -6.73 2.64 -2.09
N THR A 79 -6.93 3.20 -0.89
CA THR A 79 -7.19 2.41 0.32
C THR A 79 -8.53 1.66 0.23
N THR A 80 -9.55 2.31 -0.33
CA THR A 80 -10.85 1.66 -0.61
C THR A 80 -10.70 0.55 -1.64
N ALA A 81 -9.96 0.78 -2.73
CA ALA A 81 -9.74 -0.23 -3.75
C ALA A 81 -9.04 -1.47 -3.17
N TRP A 82 -8.05 -1.30 -2.31
CA TRP A 82 -7.35 -2.41 -1.64
C TRP A 82 -8.32 -3.26 -0.81
N LEU A 83 -9.17 -2.60 -0.01
CA LEU A 83 -10.19 -3.25 0.81
C LEU A 83 -11.40 -3.76 0.01
N ARG A 84 -11.57 -3.38 -1.25
CA ARG A 84 -12.54 -4.03 -2.15
C ARG A 84 -11.94 -5.26 -2.81
N HIS A 85 -10.66 -5.22 -3.15
CA HIS A 85 -9.99 -6.34 -3.77
C HIS A 85 -9.92 -7.56 -2.84
N TRP A 86 -9.35 -7.44 -1.65
CA TRP A 86 -9.03 -8.60 -0.80
C TRP A 86 -10.25 -9.22 -0.11
N PRO A 87 -11.03 -8.51 0.73
CA PRO A 87 -12.13 -9.13 1.45
C PRO A 87 -13.44 -9.21 0.64
N MET A 88 -13.54 -8.57 -0.53
CA MET A 88 -14.76 -8.60 -1.36
C MET A 88 -14.54 -9.23 -2.74
N ASP A 89 -13.33 -9.71 -3.03
CA ASP A 89 -12.97 -10.30 -4.33
C ASP A 89 -13.32 -9.41 -5.55
N ASP A 90 -13.26 -8.07 -5.41
CA ASP A 90 -13.63 -7.16 -6.50
C ASP A 90 -12.57 -7.17 -7.62
N PRO A 91 -12.88 -7.70 -8.82
CA PRO A 91 -11.92 -7.80 -9.91
C PRO A 91 -11.55 -6.43 -10.49
N ASN A 92 -12.44 -5.43 -10.44
CA ASN A 92 -12.11 -4.10 -10.92
C ASN A 92 -11.06 -3.47 -10.00
N ALA A 93 -11.24 -3.62 -8.70
CA ALA A 93 -10.29 -3.11 -7.72
C ALA A 93 -8.93 -3.83 -7.81
N ARG A 94 -8.92 -5.14 -8.13
CA ARG A 94 -7.68 -5.91 -8.36
C ARG A 94 -6.82 -5.32 -9.48
N THR A 95 -7.44 -4.93 -10.60
CA THR A 95 -6.72 -4.36 -11.76
C THR A 95 -6.06 -3.01 -11.49
N GLU A 96 -6.42 -2.32 -10.40
CA GLU A 96 -5.72 -1.10 -10.00
C GLU A 96 -4.30 -1.39 -9.49
N PHE A 97 -4.06 -2.56 -8.88
CA PHE A 97 -2.77 -2.92 -8.26
C PHE A 97 -1.98 -3.95 -9.06
N PHE A 98 -2.65 -4.92 -9.69
CA PHE A 98 -2.01 -6.12 -10.22
C PHE A 98 -2.08 -6.24 -11.73
N GLY A 99 -1.27 -7.13 -12.28
CA GLY A 99 -1.10 -7.30 -13.73
C GLY A 99 -0.16 -6.29 -14.40
N PRO A 100 0.19 -6.51 -15.68
CA PRO A 100 1.16 -5.69 -16.40
C PRO A 100 0.65 -4.27 -16.68
N SER A 101 -0.66 -4.09 -16.81
CA SER A 101 -1.31 -2.80 -17.11
C SER A 101 -2.09 -2.26 -15.92
N CYS A 102 -1.57 -2.41 -14.70
CA CYS A 102 -2.30 -2.01 -13.51
C CYS A 102 -2.59 -0.51 -13.50
N GLY A 103 -3.78 -0.11 -13.04
CA GLY A 103 -4.22 1.30 -13.09
C GLY A 103 -3.25 2.26 -12.41
N PHE A 104 -2.75 1.91 -11.23
CA PHE A 104 -1.81 2.74 -10.48
C PHE A 104 -0.36 2.67 -10.97
N CYS A 105 0.00 1.69 -11.79
CA CYS A 105 1.37 1.49 -12.27
C CYS A 105 1.88 2.66 -13.13
N SER A 106 0.98 3.38 -13.80
CA SER A 106 1.27 4.53 -14.66
C SER A 106 0.55 5.81 -14.25
N ASP A 107 -0.12 5.80 -13.08
CA ASP A 107 -0.89 6.95 -12.62
C ASP A 107 0.07 8.04 -12.10
N PRO A 108 0.08 9.24 -12.71
CA PRO A 108 1.04 10.30 -12.35
C PRO A 108 0.83 10.90 -10.96
N LYS A 109 -0.27 10.57 -10.27
CA LYS A 109 -0.48 10.98 -8.88
C LYS A 109 0.52 10.32 -7.93
N TRP A 110 1.11 9.18 -8.30
CA TRP A 110 2.15 8.53 -7.52
C TRP A 110 3.53 9.08 -7.93
N SER A 111 4.32 9.53 -6.95
CA SER A 111 5.73 9.89 -7.15
C SER A 111 6.61 8.64 -7.20
N ASP A 112 6.22 7.57 -6.50
CA ASP A 112 6.83 6.24 -6.56
C ASP A 112 5.72 5.17 -6.42
N TRP A 113 5.80 4.10 -7.21
CA TRP A 113 4.87 2.96 -7.15
C TRP A 113 5.63 1.66 -7.31
N ARG A 114 5.50 0.75 -6.34
CA ARG A 114 6.29 -0.48 -6.25
C ARG A 114 5.43 -1.68 -5.94
N ARG A 115 5.84 -2.82 -6.50
CA ARG A 115 5.26 -4.15 -6.24
C ARG A 115 6.41 -5.12 -6.08
N ASN A 116 6.37 -5.94 -5.03
CA ASN A 116 7.44 -6.89 -4.78
C ASN A 116 7.27 -8.14 -5.66
N ALA A 117 8.24 -9.06 -5.62
CA ALA A 117 8.24 -10.25 -6.47
C ALA A 117 6.97 -11.10 -6.31
N LYS A 118 6.41 -11.19 -5.09
CA LYS A 118 5.17 -11.93 -4.81
C LYS A 118 3.94 -11.20 -5.35
N ALA A 119 3.86 -9.88 -5.18
CA ALA A 119 2.80 -9.07 -5.77
C ALA A 119 2.80 -9.13 -7.31
N LEU A 120 3.97 -9.21 -7.95
CA LEU A 120 4.09 -9.35 -9.40
C LEU A 120 3.56 -10.69 -9.95
N GLN A 121 3.38 -11.71 -9.10
CA GLN A 121 2.80 -12.99 -9.49
C GLN A 121 1.26 -12.96 -9.49
N ILE A 122 0.64 -11.93 -8.92
CA ILE A 122 -0.82 -11.79 -8.85
C ILE A 122 -1.32 -11.25 -10.21
N PRO A 123 -2.30 -11.92 -10.86
CA PRO A 123 -2.89 -11.42 -12.09
C PRO A 123 -3.78 -10.20 -11.83
N GLY A 124 -3.89 -9.34 -12.84
CA GLY A 124 -4.89 -8.27 -12.89
C GLY A 124 -6.30 -8.82 -12.93
#